data_AF-H8MT82-F1
#
_entry.id   AF-H8MT82-F1
#
_cell.length_a   1.000
_cell.length_b   1.000
_cell.length_c   1.000
_cell.angle_alpha   90.00
_cell.angle_beta   90.00
_cell.angle_gamma   90.00
#
_symmetry.space_group_name_H-M   'P 1'
#
loop_
_entity.id
_entity.type
_entity.pdbx_description
1 polymer ?
#
loop_
_entity_poly.entity_id
_entity_poly.type
_entity_poly.pdbx_seq_one_letter_code
_entity_poly.pdbx_strand_id
1 'polypeptide(L)'
;MKRAPWRFLASLFLGGWLCACASVPKSSATPHEPTDVRLHRAVDHAWAKKPDLAHAELDRVLEDVPLDRSAWIVRACLFLEEGKLDAAARVVARLRELAPEDPEPRVLAALIDQRRLQPKGSWLEAMRQAWFDSGRPSLHHHNDRVELVPEMQNVVAIVWARTEDVEDRFIAMLTGSVSEAQEQWMMDHLSGLRSPVLRLAAFEYFHQRIGPHAVVRARKRGRDLLRSEMVALAARSDHSDLPLLLLLGETSRQEPLTQDELRELERIAELPHYRATRMAGLGDSAQWRLESQGVRYPDWPFYWAAMGTRLLHGPRLLLERLEVTKERLTPEERLRLGHALWKLGGHHREGSTTWEVWKGSELMEQGAQLKGDEAGRAWAAAEVKRDEHAVMAFHQFRFELWPLPTFQREWVEASLYDEQRLAESLLAP
;
A
#
# COMPACT_ATOMS: atom_id res chain seq x y z
N MET A 1 19.32 30.56 -27.60
CA MET A 1 17.98 30.83 -28.17
C MET A 1 17.01 30.98 -27.00
N LYS A 2 16.89 32.17 -26.40
CA LYS A 2 15.93 33.26 -26.68
C LYS A 2 14.44 32.84 -26.66
N ARG A 3 13.81 33.21 -25.54
CA ARG A 3 12.42 33.65 -25.30
C ARG A 3 11.38 32.61 -24.86
N ALA A 4 11.03 32.73 -23.58
CA ALA A 4 9.69 32.52 -23.00
C ALA A 4 8.74 33.69 -23.41
N PRO A 5 7.64 33.99 -22.70
CA PRO A 5 6.38 33.25 -22.45
C PRO A 5 5.15 34.14 -22.76
N TRP A 6 3.94 33.64 -23.04
CA TRP A 6 2.74 34.50 -22.95
C TRP A 6 1.53 33.81 -22.31
N ARG A 7 0.98 34.52 -21.31
CA ARG A 7 -0.31 34.33 -20.65
C ARG A 7 -1.42 35.01 -21.47
N PHE A 8 -2.66 34.64 -21.13
CA PHE A 8 -3.84 35.50 -20.90
C PHE A 8 -5.02 35.58 -21.90
N LEU A 9 -6.22 35.46 -21.28
CA LEU A 9 -7.53 36.12 -21.50
C LEU A 9 -8.28 35.84 -22.82
N ALA A 10 -9.43 35.16 -22.78
CA ALA A 10 -10.76 35.61 -22.35
C ALA A 10 -11.48 36.51 -23.37
N SER A 11 -12.77 36.18 -23.56
CA SER A 11 -13.91 37.08 -23.84
C SER A 11 -14.59 36.94 -25.22
N LEU A 12 -15.87 36.60 -25.13
CA LEU A 12 -17.02 37.21 -25.80
C LEU A 12 -17.18 37.03 -27.33
N PHE A 13 -18.17 36.24 -27.70
CA PHE A 13 -19.16 36.68 -28.70
C PHE A 13 -20.59 36.38 -28.20
N LEU A 14 -21.31 37.47 -27.93
CA LEU A 14 -22.76 37.56 -27.84
C LEU A 14 -23.31 37.61 -29.27
N GLY A 15 -24.32 36.79 -29.55
CA GLY A 15 -25.07 36.82 -30.81
C GLY A 15 -26.32 35.97 -30.66
N GLY A 16 -27.37 36.55 -30.07
CA GLY A 16 -28.64 35.86 -29.85
C GLY A 16 -29.43 35.69 -31.14
N TRP A 17 -30.04 34.51 -31.28
CA TRP A 17 -31.20 34.28 -32.15
C TRP A 17 -32.27 33.55 -31.33
N LEU A 18 -33.40 34.21 -31.18
CA LEU A 18 -34.68 33.64 -30.77
C LEU A 18 -35.19 32.72 -31.89
N CYS A 19 -35.57 31.48 -31.55
CA CYS A 19 -36.71 30.80 -32.16
C CYS A 19 -37.06 29.48 -31.46
N ALA A 20 -38.36 29.33 -31.22
CA ALA A 20 -39.13 28.10 -31.00
C ALA A 20 -38.87 27.26 -29.74
N CYS A 21 -39.75 27.48 -28.75
CA CYS A 21 -40.12 26.49 -27.75
C CYS A 21 -40.70 25.24 -28.45
N ALA A 22 -39.87 24.23 -28.71
CA ALA A 22 -40.32 22.85 -28.74
C ALA A 22 -40.08 22.30 -27.32
N SER A 23 -41.16 22.14 -26.56
CA SER A 23 -41.14 21.36 -25.33
C SER A 23 -40.77 19.92 -25.69
N VAL A 24 -39.48 19.60 -25.62
CA VAL A 24 -39.02 18.21 -25.61
C VAL A 24 -39.72 17.54 -24.42
N PRO A 25 -40.45 16.43 -24.62
CA PRO A 25 -41.03 15.72 -23.49
C PRO A 25 -39.87 15.33 -22.58
N LYS A 26 -39.90 15.85 -21.35
CA LYS A 26 -39.00 15.46 -20.27
C LYS A 26 -39.24 13.98 -20.06
N SER A 27 -38.42 13.15 -20.72
CA SER A 27 -38.46 11.71 -20.55
C SER A 27 -38.38 11.43 -19.06
N SER A 28 -39.44 10.86 -18.51
CA SER A 28 -39.51 10.37 -17.14
C SER A 28 -38.72 9.07 -16.95
N ALA A 29 -37.78 8.79 -17.85
CA ALA A 29 -36.78 7.74 -17.63
C ALA A 29 -35.99 8.14 -16.39
N THR A 30 -36.21 7.41 -15.30
CA THR A 30 -35.32 7.39 -14.15
C THR A 30 -33.89 7.30 -14.69
N PRO A 31 -32.95 8.16 -14.25
CA PRO A 31 -31.56 8.06 -14.67
C PRO A 31 -31.10 6.62 -14.48
N HIS A 32 -30.71 5.95 -15.56
CA HIS A 32 -30.14 4.61 -15.46
C HIS A 32 -28.89 4.73 -14.62
N GLU A 33 -28.91 4.09 -13.45
CA GLU A 33 -27.72 3.98 -12.62
C GLU A 33 -26.60 3.32 -13.43
N PRO A 34 -25.40 3.93 -13.50
CA PRO A 34 -24.26 3.38 -14.22
C PRO A 34 -23.95 1.92 -13.80
N THR A 35 -23.59 1.07 -14.77
CA THR A 35 -23.32 -0.36 -14.57
C THR A 35 -22.22 -0.61 -13.54
N ASP A 36 -21.17 0.20 -13.56
CA ASP A 36 -20.06 0.18 -12.61
C ASP A 36 -20.55 0.39 -11.16
N VAL A 37 -21.46 1.33 -10.93
CA VAL A 37 -22.02 1.57 -9.58
C VAL A 37 -22.76 0.34 -9.06
N ARG A 38 -23.56 -0.34 -9.90
CA ARG A 38 -24.26 -1.58 -9.51
C ARG A 38 -23.29 -2.72 -9.24
N LEU A 39 -22.23 -2.82 -10.05
CA LEU A 39 -21.21 -3.84 -9.89
C LEU A 39 -20.43 -3.68 -8.57
N HIS A 40 -20.04 -2.45 -8.21
CA HIS A 40 -19.44 -2.17 -6.90
C HIS A 40 -20.40 -2.53 -5.76
N ARG A 41 -21.69 -2.17 -5.89
CA ARG A 41 -22.70 -2.56 -4.88
C ARG A 41 -22.83 -4.09 -4.74
N ALA A 42 -22.75 -4.84 -5.83
CA ALA A 42 -22.75 -6.30 -5.78
C ALA A 42 -21.54 -6.85 -4.99
N VAL A 43 -20.35 -6.28 -5.23
CA VAL A 43 -19.14 -6.59 -4.47
C VAL A 43 -19.35 -6.25 -2.99
N ASP A 44 -19.82 -5.04 -2.66
CA ASP A 44 -20.10 -4.63 -1.28
C ASP A 44 -21.10 -5.56 -0.56
N HIS A 45 -22.12 -6.02 -1.27
CA HIS A 45 -23.07 -7.01 -0.75
C HIS A 45 -22.43 -8.37 -0.49
N ALA A 46 -21.51 -8.82 -1.36
CA ALA A 46 -20.74 -10.04 -1.12
C ALA A 46 -19.87 -9.91 0.14
N TRP A 47 -19.17 -8.79 0.31
CA TRP A 47 -18.38 -8.47 1.50
C TRP A 47 -19.23 -8.40 2.78
N ALA A 48 -20.43 -7.83 2.68
CA ALA A 48 -21.38 -7.77 3.77
C ALA A 48 -22.08 -9.11 4.09
N LYS A 49 -21.67 -10.21 3.44
CA LYS A 49 -22.29 -11.55 3.56
C LYS A 49 -23.79 -11.54 3.23
N LYS A 50 -24.18 -10.78 2.21
CA LYS A 50 -25.54 -10.68 1.68
C LYS A 50 -25.60 -11.22 0.25
N PRO A 51 -25.38 -12.54 0.04
CA PRO A 51 -25.24 -13.13 -1.29
C PRO A 51 -26.47 -12.93 -2.16
N ASP A 52 -27.68 -12.95 -1.57
CA ASP A 52 -28.93 -12.76 -2.32
C ASP A 52 -29.01 -11.36 -2.96
N LEU A 53 -28.58 -10.32 -2.23
CA LEU A 53 -28.54 -8.96 -2.76
C LEU A 53 -27.44 -8.81 -3.82
N ALA A 54 -26.29 -9.45 -3.61
CA ALA A 54 -25.21 -9.45 -4.58
C ALA A 54 -25.64 -10.10 -5.91
N HIS A 55 -26.28 -11.28 -5.85
CA HIS A 55 -26.85 -11.95 -7.03
C HIS A 55 -27.90 -11.07 -7.72
N ALA A 56 -28.79 -10.42 -6.98
CA ALA A 56 -29.81 -9.55 -7.56
C ALA A 56 -29.22 -8.34 -8.31
N GLU A 57 -28.15 -7.73 -7.80
CA GLU A 57 -27.46 -6.65 -8.52
C GLU A 57 -26.72 -7.16 -9.76
N LEU A 58 -26.09 -8.34 -9.68
CA LEU A 58 -25.43 -8.97 -10.84
C LEU A 58 -26.41 -9.37 -11.93
N ASP A 59 -27.58 -9.89 -11.57
CA ASP A 59 -28.61 -10.26 -12.54
C ASP A 59 -29.08 -9.03 -13.31
N ARG A 60 -29.31 -7.89 -12.65
CA ARG A 60 -29.64 -6.62 -13.33
C ARG A 60 -28.53 -6.13 -14.24
N VAL A 61 -27.27 -6.21 -13.79
CA VAL A 61 -26.12 -5.83 -14.62
C VAL A 61 -26.04 -6.70 -15.87
N LEU A 62 -26.25 -8.01 -15.73
CA LEU A 62 -26.19 -8.95 -16.85
C LEU A 62 -27.46 -8.93 -17.73
N GLU A 63 -28.59 -8.42 -17.24
CA GLU A 63 -29.75 -8.10 -18.07
C GLU A 63 -29.45 -6.89 -18.97
N ASP A 64 -28.87 -5.83 -18.41
CA ASP A 64 -28.54 -4.59 -19.14
C ASP A 64 -27.33 -4.79 -20.06
N VAL A 65 -26.31 -5.52 -19.61
CA VAL A 65 -25.04 -5.78 -20.32
C VAL A 65 -24.67 -7.28 -20.21
N PRO A 66 -25.28 -8.16 -21.03
CA PRO A 66 -25.10 -9.62 -20.92
C PRO A 66 -23.67 -10.15 -21.11
N LEU A 67 -22.80 -9.33 -21.70
CA LEU A 67 -21.41 -9.67 -21.99
C LEU A 67 -20.43 -8.96 -21.04
N ASP A 68 -20.91 -8.32 -19.97
CA ASP A 68 -20.06 -7.66 -18.99
C ASP A 68 -19.16 -8.67 -18.27
N ARG A 69 -17.87 -8.65 -18.61
CA ARG A 69 -16.89 -9.63 -18.12
C ARG A 69 -16.71 -9.53 -16.60
N SER A 70 -16.69 -8.31 -16.07
CA SER A 70 -16.46 -8.07 -14.65
C SER A 70 -17.63 -8.60 -13.81
N ALA A 71 -18.87 -8.41 -14.25
CA ALA A 71 -20.05 -9.01 -13.63
C ALA A 71 -20.00 -10.54 -13.60
N TRP A 72 -19.55 -11.17 -14.70
CA TRP A 72 -19.36 -12.62 -14.74
C TRP A 72 -18.24 -13.12 -13.81
N ILE A 73 -17.13 -12.38 -13.66
CA ILE A 73 -16.07 -12.68 -12.69
C ILE A 73 -16.62 -12.60 -11.26
N VAL A 74 -17.29 -11.50 -10.90
CA VAL A 74 -17.89 -11.34 -9.56
C VAL A 74 -18.88 -12.47 -9.28
N ARG A 75 -19.70 -12.86 -10.27
CA ARG A 75 -20.65 -13.98 -10.15
C ARG A 75 -19.95 -15.32 -9.88
N ALA A 76 -18.85 -15.60 -10.56
CA ALA A 76 -18.06 -16.82 -10.32
C ALA A 76 -17.47 -16.84 -8.90
N CYS A 77 -16.87 -15.72 -8.47
CA CYS A 77 -16.33 -15.55 -7.13
C CYS A 77 -17.40 -15.69 -6.03
N LEU A 78 -18.58 -15.13 -6.26
CA LEU A 78 -19.71 -15.25 -5.33
C LEU A 78 -20.15 -16.72 -5.16
N PHE A 79 -20.30 -17.47 -6.25
CA PHE A 79 -20.62 -18.90 -6.16
C PHE A 79 -19.51 -19.71 -5.47
N LEU A 80 -18.25 -19.34 -5.67
CA LEU A 80 -17.10 -19.93 -5.01
C LEU A 80 -17.16 -19.73 -3.48
N GLU A 81 -17.43 -18.51 -3.01
CA GLU A 81 -17.61 -18.18 -1.57
C GLU A 81 -18.80 -18.91 -0.95
N GLU A 82 -19.88 -19.10 -1.72
CA GLU A 82 -21.05 -19.89 -1.30
C GLU A 82 -20.81 -21.41 -1.32
N GLY A 83 -19.65 -21.89 -1.79
CA GLY A 83 -19.33 -23.30 -1.94
C GLY A 83 -20.10 -24.00 -3.08
N LYS A 84 -20.76 -23.24 -3.96
CA LYS A 84 -21.55 -23.73 -5.10
C LYS A 84 -20.64 -23.99 -6.31
N LEU A 85 -19.69 -24.93 -6.16
CA LEU A 85 -18.60 -25.16 -7.11
C LEU A 85 -19.07 -25.48 -8.54
N ASP A 86 -20.15 -26.23 -8.71
CA ASP A 86 -20.68 -26.54 -10.04
C ASP A 86 -21.36 -25.34 -10.72
N ALA A 87 -21.97 -24.44 -9.93
CA ALA A 87 -22.50 -23.19 -10.46
C ALA A 87 -21.37 -22.25 -10.89
N ALA A 88 -20.33 -22.13 -10.06
CA ALA A 88 -19.11 -21.41 -10.40
C ALA A 88 -18.47 -21.96 -11.69
N ALA A 89 -18.36 -23.29 -11.83
CA ALA A 89 -17.78 -23.92 -13.02
C ALA A 89 -18.56 -23.59 -14.31
N ARG A 90 -19.90 -23.55 -14.25
CA ARG A 90 -20.72 -23.12 -15.41
C ARG A 90 -20.47 -21.66 -15.77
N VAL A 91 -20.37 -20.77 -14.78
CA VAL A 91 -20.04 -19.36 -15.02
C VAL A 91 -18.65 -19.21 -15.64
N VAL A 92 -17.66 -19.94 -15.12
CA VAL A 92 -16.28 -19.91 -15.65
C VAL A 92 -16.21 -20.46 -17.07
N ALA A 93 -16.98 -21.51 -17.41
CA ALA A 93 -17.09 -22.00 -18.78
C ALA A 93 -17.63 -20.91 -19.72
N ARG A 94 -18.66 -20.18 -19.29
CA ARG A 94 -19.19 -19.04 -20.04
C ARG A 94 -18.17 -17.92 -20.21
N LEU A 95 -17.44 -17.57 -19.15
CA LEU A 95 -16.35 -16.59 -19.21
C LEU A 95 -15.28 -16.95 -20.25
N ARG A 96 -14.90 -18.23 -20.32
CA ARG A 96 -13.94 -18.73 -21.33
C ARG A 96 -14.45 -18.58 -22.76
N GLU A 97 -15.74 -18.77 -22.98
CA GLU A 97 -16.35 -18.54 -24.31
C GLU A 97 -16.32 -17.06 -24.69
N LEU A 98 -16.57 -16.16 -23.73
CA LEU A 98 -16.63 -14.72 -23.95
C LEU A 98 -15.24 -14.08 -24.10
N ALA A 99 -14.24 -14.62 -23.41
CA ALA A 99 -12.89 -14.08 -23.36
C ALA A 99 -11.86 -15.22 -23.25
N PRO A 100 -11.59 -15.94 -24.35
CA PRO A 100 -10.72 -17.14 -24.33
C PRO A 100 -9.25 -16.81 -24.01
N GLU A 101 -8.80 -15.60 -24.34
CA GLU A 101 -7.42 -15.15 -24.10
C GLU A 101 -7.22 -14.60 -22.68
N ASP A 102 -8.31 -14.30 -21.96
CA ASP A 102 -8.23 -13.73 -20.62
C ASP A 102 -7.68 -14.79 -19.64
N PRO A 103 -6.77 -14.42 -18.73
CA PRO A 103 -6.19 -15.37 -17.78
C PRO A 103 -7.12 -15.74 -16.63
N GLU A 104 -8.05 -14.89 -16.24
CA GLU A 104 -8.91 -15.07 -15.05
C GLU A 104 -9.77 -16.32 -15.13
N PRO A 105 -10.41 -16.66 -16.26
CA PRO A 105 -11.19 -17.89 -16.35
C PRO A 105 -10.34 -19.17 -16.26
N ARG A 106 -9.02 -19.08 -16.51
CA ARG A 106 -8.10 -20.20 -16.25
C ARG A 106 -7.81 -20.32 -14.76
N VAL A 107 -7.46 -19.21 -14.10
CA VAL A 107 -7.20 -19.16 -12.65
C VAL A 107 -8.45 -19.58 -11.85
N LEU A 108 -9.63 -19.08 -12.18
CA LEU A 108 -10.87 -19.43 -11.48
C LEU A 108 -11.24 -20.91 -11.63
N ALA A 109 -10.98 -21.53 -12.79
CA ALA A 109 -11.20 -22.96 -12.95
C ALA A 109 -10.22 -23.78 -12.11
N ALA A 110 -8.94 -23.43 -12.13
CA ALA A 110 -7.94 -24.08 -11.29
C ALA A 110 -8.30 -23.91 -9.80
N LEU A 111 -8.79 -22.75 -9.40
CA LEU A 111 -9.28 -22.50 -8.04
C LEU A 111 -10.47 -23.41 -7.71
N ILE A 112 -11.45 -23.56 -8.60
CA ILE A 112 -12.56 -24.51 -8.39
C ILE A 112 -12.03 -25.92 -8.17
N ASP A 113 -11.05 -26.37 -8.94
CA ASP A 113 -10.45 -27.70 -8.79
C ASP A 113 -9.70 -27.84 -7.46
N GLN A 114 -8.93 -26.83 -7.05
CA GLN A 114 -8.30 -26.78 -5.72
C GLN A 114 -9.34 -26.84 -4.59
N ARG A 115 -10.46 -26.12 -4.73
CA ARG A 115 -11.57 -26.14 -3.74
C ARG A 115 -12.32 -27.47 -3.72
N ARG A 116 -12.38 -28.21 -4.82
CA ARG A 116 -12.93 -29.59 -4.85
C ARG A 116 -12.02 -30.57 -4.10
N LEU A 117 -10.70 -30.44 -4.29
CA LEU A 117 -9.72 -31.29 -3.61
C LEU A 117 -9.65 -30.98 -2.10
N GLN A 118 -9.68 -29.70 -1.73
CA GLN A 118 -9.57 -29.25 -0.34
C GLN A 118 -10.66 -28.24 0.03
N PRO A 119 -11.93 -28.68 0.25
CA PRO A 119 -13.06 -27.77 0.48
C PRO A 119 -12.94 -26.89 1.74
N LYS A 120 -12.13 -27.32 2.72
CA LYS A 120 -11.90 -26.60 3.98
C LYS A 120 -10.47 -26.06 4.11
N GLY A 121 -9.66 -26.14 3.05
CA GLY A 121 -8.32 -25.58 3.03
C GLY A 121 -8.33 -24.05 3.02
N SER A 122 -7.16 -23.47 3.24
CA SER A 122 -6.92 -22.03 3.12
C SER A 122 -7.26 -21.53 1.72
N TRP A 123 -7.97 -20.42 1.64
CA TRP A 123 -8.23 -19.73 0.39
C TRP A 123 -6.97 -19.14 -0.22
N LEU A 124 -6.07 -18.61 0.61
CA LEU A 124 -4.79 -18.08 0.19
C LEU A 124 -3.98 -19.14 -0.55
N GLU A 125 -3.83 -20.33 0.06
CA GLU A 125 -3.08 -21.43 -0.54
C GLU A 125 -3.75 -21.97 -1.80
N ALA A 126 -5.08 -22.16 -1.78
CA ALA A 126 -5.82 -22.61 -2.96
C ALA A 126 -5.73 -21.63 -4.14
N MET A 127 -5.80 -20.32 -3.89
CA MET A 127 -5.66 -19.31 -4.94
C MET A 127 -4.21 -19.23 -5.45
N ARG A 128 -3.23 -19.30 -4.54
CA ARG A 128 -1.80 -19.35 -4.90
C ARG A 128 -1.52 -20.53 -5.84
N GLN A 129 -1.96 -21.73 -5.46
CA GLN A 129 -1.80 -22.93 -6.27
C GLN A 129 -2.56 -22.82 -7.61
N ALA A 130 -3.78 -22.29 -7.61
CA ALA A 130 -4.55 -22.07 -8.84
C ALA A 130 -3.86 -21.12 -9.82
N TRP A 131 -3.21 -20.07 -9.32
CA TRP A 131 -2.41 -19.15 -10.13
C TRP A 131 -1.16 -19.84 -10.70
N PHE A 132 -0.47 -20.67 -9.91
CA PHE A 132 0.64 -21.50 -10.39
C PHE A 132 0.20 -22.50 -11.48
N ASP A 133 -0.87 -23.25 -11.24
CA ASP A 133 -1.43 -24.24 -12.17
C ASP A 133 -1.89 -23.60 -13.49
N SER A 134 -2.23 -22.30 -13.45
CA SER A 134 -2.61 -21.51 -14.62
C SER A 134 -1.42 -20.89 -15.37
N GLY A 135 -0.19 -21.16 -14.94
CA GLY A 135 1.05 -20.67 -15.56
C GLY A 135 1.49 -19.28 -15.11
N ARG A 136 1.03 -18.81 -13.94
CA ARG A 136 1.32 -17.47 -13.38
C ARG A 136 1.05 -16.33 -14.37
N PRO A 137 -0.17 -16.23 -14.91
CA PRO A 137 -0.48 -15.13 -15.81
C PRO A 137 -0.36 -13.79 -15.09
N SER A 138 0.17 -12.79 -15.80
CA SER A 138 0.12 -11.40 -15.35
C SER A 138 -1.30 -10.86 -15.53
N LEU A 139 -1.88 -10.31 -14.46
CA LEU A 139 -3.22 -9.72 -14.47
C LEU A 139 -3.20 -8.20 -14.71
N HIS A 140 -2.05 -7.63 -15.10
CA HIS A 140 -1.87 -6.18 -15.31
C HIS A 140 -2.41 -5.64 -16.65
N HIS A 141 -2.54 -6.46 -17.70
CA HIS A 141 -2.64 -5.96 -19.08
C HIS A 141 -4.06 -5.69 -19.61
N HIS A 142 -5.08 -5.67 -18.75
CA HIS A 142 -6.47 -5.49 -19.20
C HIS A 142 -7.02 -4.14 -18.72
N ASN A 143 -6.49 -3.06 -19.31
CA ASN A 143 -6.78 -1.64 -19.00
C ASN A 143 -8.26 -1.20 -19.16
N ASP A 144 -9.13 -2.04 -19.70
CA ASP A 144 -10.55 -1.71 -19.92
C ASP A 144 -11.46 -2.17 -18.76
N ARG A 145 -10.88 -2.60 -17.63
CA ARG A 145 -11.65 -3.19 -16.53
C ARG A 145 -11.97 -2.19 -15.45
N VAL A 146 -13.23 -2.23 -15.00
CA VAL A 146 -13.63 -1.69 -13.70
C VAL A 146 -12.78 -2.39 -12.65
N GLU A 147 -12.01 -1.63 -11.87
CA GLU A 147 -11.33 -2.15 -10.69
C GLU A 147 -12.40 -2.72 -9.76
N LEU A 148 -12.49 -4.05 -9.67
CA LEU A 148 -13.46 -4.77 -8.84
C LEU A 148 -13.12 -4.70 -7.34
N VAL A 149 -12.24 -3.77 -6.98
CA VAL A 149 -11.86 -3.51 -5.60
C VAL A 149 -13.08 -2.85 -4.95
N PRO A 150 -13.51 -3.31 -3.75
CA PRO A 150 -14.52 -2.59 -2.99
C PRO A 150 -14.13 -1.13 -2.90
N GLU A 151 -15.08 -0.21 -3.07
CA GLU A 151 -14.79 1.20 -2.88
C GLU A 151 -14.24 1.35 -1.46
N MET A 152 -12.96 1.72 -1.34
CA MET A 152 -12.34 1.84 -0.04
C MET A 152 -13.15 2.87 0.74
N GLN A 153 -13.70 2.44 1.87
CA GLN A 153 -14.39 3.36 2.76
C GLN A 153 -13.50 4.57 2.99
N ASN A 154 -14.09 5.76 2.97
CA ASN A 154 -13.38 6.95 3.41
C ASN A 154 -13.21 6.88 4.93
N VAL A 155 -12.23 6.07 5.36
CA VAL A 155 -11.92 5.76 6.76
C VAL A 155 -11.69 7.03 7.54
N VAL A 156 -10.96 7.99 6.95
CA VAL A 156 -10.76 9.32 7.51
C VAL A 156 -12.11 9.99 7.78
N ALA A 157 -13.01 10.10 6.80
CA ALA A 157 -14.32 10.73 7.01
C ALA A 157 -15.18 10.00 8.06
N ILE A 158 -15.19 8.67 8.06
CA ILE A 158 -15.95 7.86 9.03
C ILE A 158 -15.47 8.13 10.46
N VAL A 159 -14.17 8.02 10.70
CA VAL A 159 -13.58 8.19 12.03
C VAL A 159 -13.77 9.62 12.52
N TRP A 160 -13.52 10.61 11.65
CA TRP A 160 -13.65 12.02 12.00
C TRP A 160 -15.08 12.44 12.35
N ALA A 161 -16.08 11.78 11.76
CA ALA A 161 -17.48 12.01 12.09
C ALA A 161 -17.93 11.39 13.43
N ARG A 162 -17.14 10.46 13.99
CA ARG A 162 -17.56 9.60 15.13
C ARG A 162 -16.79 9.83 16.41
N THR A 163 -15.55 10.30 16.34
CA THR A 163 -14.72 10.52 17.52
C THR A 163 -13.89 11.80 17.43
N GLU A 164 -13.54 12.35 18.58
CA GLU A 164 -12.54 13.41 18.76
C GLU A 164 -11.22 12.89 19.34
N ASP A 165 -11.11 11.57 19.59
CA ASP A 165 -9.87 10.96 20.06
C ASP A 165 -8.74 11.15 19.05
N VAL A 166 -7.62 11.69 19.53
CA VAL A 166 -6.48 12.10 18.70
C VAL A 166 -5.79 10.87 18.09
N GLU A 167 -5.67 9.77 18.83
CA GLU A 167 -4.98 8.57 18.34
C GLU A 167 -5.79 7.87 17.27
N ASP A 168 -7.10 7.75 17.46
CA ASP A 168 -7.99 7.13 16.47
C ASP A 168 -8.03 7.95 15.18
N ARG A 169 -8.13 9.28 15.28
CA ARG A 169 -8.04 10.17 14.11
C ARG A 169 -6.69 10.08 13.44
N PHE A 170 -5.59 10.02 14.19
CA PHE A 170 -4.26 9.90 13.61
C PHE A 170 -4.06 8.56 12.89
N ILE A 171 -4.53 7.45 13.46
CA ILE A 171 -4.52 6.15 12.77
C ILE A 171 -5.32 6.20 11.47
N ALA A 172 -6.50 6.82 11.47
CA ALA A 172 -7.28 7.01 10.25
C ALA A 172 -6.52 7.83 9.20
N MET A 173 -5.78 8.87 9.62
CA MET A 173 -4.94 9.66 8.71
C MET A 173 -3.82 8.83 8.05
N LEU A 174 -3.36 7.75 8.68
CA LEU A 174 -2.33 6.87 8.11
C LEU A 174 -2.88 5.95 7.01
N THR A 175 -4.21 5.82 6.85
CA THR A 175 -4.82 4.93 5.86
C THR A 175 -5.07 5.59 4.50
N GLY A 176 -4.89 6.90 4.37
CA GLY A 176 -5.31 7.60 3.15
C GLY A 176 -5.06 9.09 3.12
N SER A 177 -5.70 9.75 2.17
CA SER A 177 -5.54 11.19 1.95
C SER A 177 -6.31 11.99 3.00
N VAL A 178 -5.69 13.06 3.48
CA VAL A 178 -6.26 13.99 4.47
C VAL A 178 -6.34 15.40 3.90
N SER A 179 -7.32 16.16 4.35
CA SER A 179 -7.42 17.59 4.03
C SER A 179 -6.44 18.44 4.84
N GLU A 180 -6.12 19.63 4.36
CA GLU A 180 -5.28 20.60 5.10
C GLU A 180 -5.84 20.93 6.48
N ALA A 181 -7.17 21.01 6.61
CA ALA A 181 -7.84 21.26 7.89
C ALA A 181 -7.64 20.11 8.89
N GLN A 182 -7.69 18.88 8.41
CA GLN A 182 -7.48 17.69 9.25
C GLN A 182 -6.02 17.60 9.70
N GLU A 183 -5.08 17.90 8.81
CA GLU A 183 -3.67 17.94 9.14
C GLU A 183 -3.37 19.05 10.16
N GLN A 184 -3.93 20.25 9.98
CA GLN A 184 -3.79 21.35 10.93
C GLN A 184 -4.38 21.00 12.31
N TRP A 185 -5.57 20.40 12.36
CA TRP A 185 -6.16 19.95 13.62
C TRP A 185 -5.26 18.94 14.33
N MET A 186 -4.65 18.00 13.60
CA MET A 186 -3.70 17.06 14.19
C MET A 186 -2.46 17.73 14.80
N MET A 187 -1.98 18.82 14.19
CA MET A 187 -0.91 19.64 14.77
C MET A 187 -1.31 20.28 16.09
N ASP A 188 -2.52 20.83 16.15
CA ASP A 188 -2.99 21.53 17.34
C ASP A 188 -3.31 20.55 18.50
N HIS A 189 -3.48 19.26 18.20
CA HIS A 189 -3.82 18.22 19.17
C HIS A 189 -2.72 17.18 19.39
N LEU A 190 -1.51 17.42 18.88
CA LEU A 190 -0.41 16.43 18.88
C LEU A 190 -0.04 15.93 20.28
N SER A 191 -0.19 16.77 21.31
CA SER A 191 0.03 16.39 22.72
C SER A 191 -0.94 15.32 23.23
N GLY A 192 -2.07 15.11 22.54
CA GLY A 192 -3.06 14.08 22.85
C GLY A 192 -2.67 12.68 22.36
N LEU A 193 -1.64 12.54 21.52
CA LEU A 193 -1.06 11.23 21.22
C LEU A 193 -0.38 10.70 22.48
N ARG A 194 -0.78 9.55 23.01
CA ARG A 194 -0.23 8.97 24.25
C ARG A 194 0.71 7.82 23.96
N SER A 195 0.41 7.03 22.95
CA SER A 195 1.21 5.90 22.49
C SER A 195 2.57 6.38 21.96
N PRO A 196 3.70 5.90 22.51
CA PRO A 196 5.02 6.21 21.98
C PRO A 196 5.18 5.81 20.50
N VAL A 197 4.57 4.70 20.10
CA VAL A 197 4.56 4.22 18.71
C VAL A 197 3.85 5.21 17.79
N LEU A 198 2.70 5.76 18.21
CA LEU A 198 1.98 6.74 17.40
C LEU A 198 2.66 8.10 17.39
N ARG A 199 3.34 8.51 18.47
CA ARG A 199 4.18 9.71 18.48
C ARG A 199 5.35 9.58 17.51
N LEU A 200 5.96 8.40 17.45
CA LEU A 200 7.04 8.08 16.52
C LEU A 200 6.55 8.13 15.06
N ALA A 201 5.43 7.47 14.77
CA ALA A 201 4.78 7.51 13.47
C ALA A 201 4.39 8.94 13.08
N ALA A 202 3.88 9.73 14.02
CA ALA A 202 3.58 11.15 13.81
C ALA A 202 4.84 11.95 13.46
N PHE A 203 5.92 11.76 14.20
CA PHE A 203 7.20 12.43 13.92
C PHE A 203 7.68 12.18 12.49
N GLU A 204 7.54 10.95 11.99
CA GLU A 204 7.90 10.62 10.62
C GLU A 204 6.86 11.07 9.58
N TYR A 205 5.57 10.96 9.87
CA TYR A 205 4.51 11.45 8.98
C TYR A 205 4.75 12.93 8.65
N PHE A 206 5.07 13.73 9.66
CA PHE A 206 5.40 15.14 9.48
C PHE A 206 6.78 15.35 8.85
N HIS A 207 7.59 14.33 8.66
CA HIS A 207 8.87 14.41 7.96
C HIS A 207 8.73 14.66 6.46
N GLN A 208 7.58 14.35 5.89
CA GLN A 208 7.33 14.51 4.46
C GLN A 208 7.26 15.99 4.05
N ARG A 209 8.21 16.42 3.21
CA ARG A 209 8.28 17.77 2.62
C ARG A 209 7.49 17.90 1.31
N ILE A 210 6.30 17.29 1.25
CA ILE A 210 5.44 17.28 0.07
C ILE A 210 4.21 18.14 0.35
N GLY A 211 3.78 18.92 -0.65
CA GLY A 211 2.56 19.72 -0.59
C GLY A 211 2.82 21.24 -0.56
N PRO A 212 1.75 22.05 -0.45
CA PRO A 212 1.85 23.50 -0.39
C PRO A 212 2.74 23.99 0.76
N HIS A 213 3.35 25.17 0.62
CA HIS A 213 4.25 25.72 1.64
C HIS A 213 3.64 25.82 3.04
N ALA A 214 2.33 26.07 3.15
CA ALA A 214 1.63 26.12 4.44
C ALA A 214 1.65 24.77 5.15
N VAL A 215 1.35 23.69 4.41
CA VAL A 215 1.43 22.31 4.89
C VAL A 215 2.85 21.98 5.34
N VAL A 216 3.88 22.27 4.53
CA VAL A 216 5.28 22.03 4.90
C VAL A 216 5.70 22.74 6.19
N ARG A 217 5.22 23.97 6.42
CA ARG A 217 5.46 24.70 7.68
C ARG A 217 4.74 24.08 8.87
N ALA A 218 3.48 23.69 8.70
CA ALA A 218 2.71 23.01 9.75
C ALA A 218 3.40 21.72 10.18
N ARG A 219 3.78 20.87 9.20
CA ARG A 219 4.55 19.65 9.43
C ARG A 219 5.86 19.92 10.18
N LYS A 220 6.61 20.96 9.81
CA LYS A 220 7.82 21.34 10.54
C LYS A 220 7.53 21.60 12.01
N ARG A 221 6.48 22.37 12.32
CA ARG A 221 6.07 22.66 13.70
C ARG A 221 5.76 21.37 14.48
N GLY A 222 5.01 20.43 13.88
CA GLY A 222 4.71 19.14 14.51
C GLY A 222 5.97 18.34 14.86
N ARG A 223 6.96 18.32 13.95
CA ARG A 223 8.26 17.68 14.22
C ARG A 223 9.01 18.38 15.35
N ASP A 224 9.08 19.70 15.31
CA ASP A 224 9.80 20.50 16.31
C ASP A 224 9.22 20.26 17.72
N LEU A 225 7.90 20.06 17.84
CA LEU A 225 7.23 19.72 19.10
C LEU A 225 7.61 18.33 19.65
N LEU A 226 7.76 17.33 18.77
CA LEU A 226 8.08 15.96 19.16
C LEU A 226 9.60 15.71 19.29
N ARG A 227 10.44 16.57 18.71
CA ARG A 227 11.88 16.35 18.57
C ARG A 227 12.59 16.08 19.89
N SER A 228 12.33 16.86 20.93
CA SER A 228 13.01 16.70 22.23
C SER A 228 12.70 15.33 22.87
N GLU A 229 11.45 14.89 22.76
CA GLU A 229 11.02 13.56 23.20
C GLU A 229 11.67 12.46 22.36
N MET A 230 11.67 12.59 21.02
CA MET A 230 12.29 11.61 20.14
C MET A 230 13.79 11.46 20.40
N VAL A 231 14.51 12.56 20.66
CA VAL A 231 15.92 12.53 21.05
C VAL A 231 16.12 11.78 22.36
N ALA A 232 15.27 12.04 23.36
CA ALA A 232 15.33 11.35 24.65
C ALA A 232 15.04 9.84 24.53
N LEU A 233 14.10 9.46 23.66
CA LEU A 233 13.78 8.05 23.35
C LEU A 233 14.94 7.39 22.60
N ALA A 234 15.48 8.04 21.57
CA ALA A 234 16.60 7.54 20.77
C ALA A 234 17.85 7.27 21.61
N ALA A 235 18.15 8.13 22.59
CA ALA A 235 19.30 7.99 23.48
C ALA A 235 19.23 6.73 24.37
N ARG A 236 18.04 6.14 24.54
CA ARG A 236 17.81 4.93 25.35
C ARG A 236 17.44 3.71 24.52
N SER A 237 17.35 3.89 23.20
CA SER A 237 16.93 2.86 22.26
C SER A 237 18.09 1.94 21.93
N ASP A 238 17.83 0.64 21.94
CA ASP A 238 18.64 -0.42 21.34
C ASP A 238 18.28 -0.66 19.85
N HIS A 239 17.43 0.20 19.27
CA HIS A 239 16.97 0.12 17.89
C HIS A 239 17.51 1.25 17.02
N SER A 240 17.87 0.92 15.77
CA SER A 240 18.52 1.81 14.81
C SER A 240 17.58 2.81 14.14
N ASP A 241 16.29 2.49 13.99
CA ASP A 241 15.35 3.23 13.15
C ASP A 241 15.15 4.70 13.57
N LEU A 242 14.87 4.95 14.85
CA LEU A 242 14.64 6.31 15.36
C LEU A 242 15.92 7.18 15.37
N PRO A 243 17.08 6.72 15.89
CA PRO A 243 18.34 7.47 15.75
C PRO A 243 18.69 7.80 14.29
N LEU A 244 18.49 6.85 13.37
CA LEU A 244 18.74 7.07 11.95
C LEU A 244 17.82 8.15 11.36
N LEU A 245 16.54 8.12 11.71
CA LEU A 245 15.58 9.14 11.27
C LEU A 245 15.93 10.54 11.83
N LEU A 246 16.36 10.63 13.10
CA LEU A 246 16.77 11.90 13.71
C LEU A 246 18.04 12.46 13.06
N LEU A 247 18.99 11.60 12.73
CA LEU A 247 20.23 11.98 12.07
C LEU A 247 19.96 12.55 10.67
N LEU A 248 19.20 11.83 9.86
CA LEU A 248 19.08 12.13 8.43
C LEU A 248 17.89 13.01 8.07
N GLY A 249 16.84 13.03 8.88
CA GLY A 249 15.58 13.64 8.46
C GLY A 249 15.70 15.13 8.11
N GLU A 250 16.39 15.92 8.93
CA GLU A 250 16.42 17.37 8.68
C GLU A 250 17.38 17.81 7.58
N THR A 251 18.20 16.88 7.09
CA THR A 251 19.21 17.15 6.09
C THR A 251 18.65 17.15 4.67
N SER A 252 19.33 17.86 3.76
CA SER A 252 18.97 17.80 2.35
C SER A 252 19.41 16.47 1.74
N ARG A 253 18.57 15.89 0.89
CA ARG A 253 18.90 14.68 0.10
C ARG A 253 20.10 14.88 -0.84
N GLN A 254 20.41 16.13 -1.16
CA GLN A 254 21.48 16.52 -2.07
C GLN A 254 22.77 16.93 -1.34
N GLU A 255 22.74 16.97 -0.01
CA GLU A 255 23.92 17.30 0.79
C GLU A 255 24.71 16.02 1.12
N PRO A 256 26.04 16.02 0.94
CA PRO A 256 26.87 14.88 1.33
C PRO A 256 26.81 14.66 2.84
N LEU A 257 27.10 13.43 3.28
CA LEU A 257 27.27 13.11 4.70
C LEU A 257 28.49 13.86 5.27
N THR A 258 28.29 14.47 6.42
CA THR A 258 29.34 15.13 7.20
C THR A 258 30.12 14.13 8.03
N GLN A 259 31.29 14.52 8.53
CA GLN A 259 32.13 13.66 9.38
C GLN A 259 31.43 13.21 10.66
N ASP A 260 30.65 14.09 11.28
CA ASP A 260 29.91 13.75 12.49
C ASP A 260 28.77 12.78 12.19
N GLU A 261 28.11 12.92 11.04
CA GLU A 261 27.10 11.95 10.59
C GLU A 261 27.69 10.58 10.29
N LEU A 262 28.89 10.51 9.70
CA LEU A 262 29.56 9.22 9.47
C LEU A 262 29.85 8.49 10.79
N ARG A 263 30.38 9.20 11.79
CA ARG A 263 30.62 8.63 13.13
C ARG A 263 29.33 8.18 13.81
N GLU A 264 28.27 8.97 13.67
CA GLU A 264 26.98 8.64 14.26
C GLU A 264 26.33 7.45 13.55
N LEU A 265 26.44 7.32 12.23
CA LEU A 265 26.00 6.14 11.48
C LEU A 265 26.72 4.87 11.95
N GLU A 266 28.03 4.93 12.18
CA GLU A 266 28.78 3.81 12.76
C GLU A 266 28.22 3.43 14.13
N ARG A 267 27.96 4.40 15.02
CA ARG A 267 27.36 4.15 16.33
C ARG A 267 25.97 3.51 16.21
N ILE A 268 25.12 4.02 15.31
CA ILE A 268 23.76 3.49 15.08
C ILE A 268 23.84 2.06 14.53
N ALA A 269 24.78 1.78 13.64
CA ALA A 269 24.97 0.45 13.05
C ALA A 269 25.39 -0.63 14.07
N GLU A 270 25.95 -0.23 15.22
CA GLU A 270 26.27 -1.16 16.31
C GLU A 270 25.06 -1.48 17.21
N LEU A 271 23.91 -0.84 17.02
CA LEU A 271 22.70 -1.20 17.74
C LEU A 271 22.18 -2.57 17.27
N PRO A 272 21.77 -3.48 18.17
CA PRO A 272 21.51 -4.88 17.85
C PRO A 272 20.29 -5.12 16.96
N HIS A 273 19.37 -4.16 16.91
CA HIS A 273 18.11 -4.32 16.20
C HIS A 273 17.82 -3.10 15.35
N TYR A 274 17.08 -3.30 14.25
CA TYR A 274 16.60 -2.17 13.47
C TYR A 274 15.40 -1.49 14.14
N ARG A 275 14.42 -2.28 14.64
CA ARG A 275 13.18 -1.76 15.22
C ARG A 275 12.48 -2.73 16.18
N ALA A 276 11.68 -2.16 17.10
CA ALA A 276 11.02 -2.93 18.16
C ALA A 276 9.70 -3.57 17.72
N THR A 277 8.90 -2.83 16.94
CA THR A 277 7.50 -3.19 16.71
C THR A 277 7.32 -4.06 15.47
N ARG A 278 6.62 -5.19 15.64
CA ARG A 278 6.22 -6.09 14.54
C ARG A 278 4.98 -5.57 13.83
N MET A 279 4.88 -5.84 12.53
CA MET A 279 3.79 -5.40 11.67
C MET A 279 2.42 -5.93 12.14
N ALA A 280 2.34 -7.21 12.51
CA ALA A 280 1.10 -7.84 12.98
C ALA A 280 0.48 -7.10 14.17
N GLY A 281 1.28 -6.76 15.19
CA GLY A 281 0.78 -6.03 16.37
C GLY A 281 0.32 -4.60 16.06
N LEU A 282 0.89 -3.96 15.03
CA LEU A 282 0.40 -2.67 14.53
C LEU A 282 -0.93 -2.83 13.80
N GLY A 283 -1.07 -3.90 13.01
CA GLY A 283 -2.31 -4.28 12.33
C GLY A 283 -3.45 -4.53 13.31
N ASP A 284 -3.23 -5.38 14.33
CA ASP A 284 -4.23 -5.70 15.36
C ASP A 284 -4.73 -4.44 16.08
N SER A 285 -3.80 -3.55 16.44
CA SER A 285 -4.10 -2.28 17.10
C SER A 285 -4.91 -1.34 16.20
N ALA A 286 -4.52 -1.22 14.92
CA ALA A 286 -5.21 -0.39 13.95
C ALA A 286 -6.62 -0.94 13.66
N GLN A 287 -6.75 -2.24 13.47
CA GLN A 287 -8.03 -2.92 13.27
C GLN A 287 -8.98 -2.65 14.43
N TRP A 288 -8.56 -2.97 15.67
CA TRP A 288 -9.40 -2.78 16.85
C TRP A 288 -9.92 -1.34 16.98
N ARG A 289 -9.05 -0.34 16.77
CA ARG A 289 -9.45 1.08 16.84
C ARG A 289 -10.40 1.47 15.74
N LEU A 290 -10.09 1.16 14.49
CA LEU A 290 -10.91 1.54 13.34
C LEU A 290 -12.28 0.85 13.36
N GLU A 291 -12.33 -0.44 13.73
CA GLU A 291 -13.58 -1.17 13.92
C GLU A 291 -14.44 -0.60 15.06
N SER A 292 -13.82 -0.16 16.16
CA SER A 292 -14.55 0.51 17.26
C SER A 292 -15.20 1.83 16.82
N GLN A 293 -14.62 2.50 15.82
CA GLN A 293 -15.18 3.66 15.15
C GLN A 293 -16.11 3.27 13.99
N GLY A 294 -16.44 1.98 13.85
CA GLY A 294 -17.37 1.41 12.89
C GLY A 294 -16.92 1.51 11.43
N VAL A 295 -15.61 1.58 11.19
CA VAL A 295 -15.02 1.18 9.90
C VAL A 295 -15.27 -0.32 9.76
N ARG A 296 -15.82 -0.73 8.63
CA ARG A 296 -16.21 -2.13 8.42
C ARG A 296 -15.87 -2.53 7.01
N TYR A 297 -14.86 -3.37 6.81
CA TYR A 297 -14.44 -3.82 5.48
C TYR A 297 -14.01 -2.66 4.53
N PRO A 298 -13.09 -2.90 3.57
CA PRO A 298 -12.12 -3.99 3.53
C PRO A 298 -11.03 -3.82 4.61
N ASP A 299 -10.20 -4.83 4.84
CA ASP A 299 -9.14 -4.83 5.88
C ASP A 299 -7.87 -4.05 5.46
N TRP A 300 -7.82 -3.59 4.21
CA TRP A 300 -6.72 -2.81 3.66
C TRP A 300 -6.35 -1.55 4.43
N PRO A 301 -7.31 -0.74 4.93
CA PRO A 301 -6.98 0.37 5.80
C PRO A 301 -6.20 -0.03 7.04
N PHE A 302 -6.39 -1.26 7.57
CA PHE A 302 -5.65 -1.74 8.74
C PHE A 302 -4.19 -2.02 8.37
N TYR A 303 -3.96 -2.67 7.23
CA TYR A 303 -2.62 -2.84 6.66
C TYR A 303 -1.95 -1.48 6.40
N TRP A 304 -2.64 -0.52 5.78
CA TRP A 304 -2.08 0.79 5.50
C TRP A 304 -1.81 1.62 6.75
N ALA A 305 -2.68 1.56 7.76
CA ALA A 305 -2.41 2.16 9.06
C ALA A 305 -1.15 1.56 9.69
N ALA A 306 -1.05 0.23 9.70
CA ALA A 306 0.13 -0.46 10.21
C ALA A 306 1.39 -0.06 9.43
N MET A 307 1.34 0.00 8.10
CA MET A 307 2.46 0.43 7.26
C MET A 307 2.83 1.89 7.51
N GLY A 308 1.84 2.77 7.67
CA GLY A 308 2.03 4.18 7.96
C GLY A 308 2.63 4.44 9.35
N THR A 309 2.54 3.47 10.27
CA THR A 309 3.27 3.53 11.56
C THR A 309 4.72 3.05 11.47
N ARG A 310 5.16 2.56 10.31
CA ARG A 310 6.54 2.09 10.10
C ARG A 310 7.44 3.28 9.75
N LEU A 311 8.54 3.39 10.49
CA LEU A 311 9.70 4.21 10.11
C LEU A 311 10.38 3.68 8.85
N LEU A 312 10.01 4.19 7.67
CA LEU A 312 10.55 3.79 6.36
C LEU A 312 11.45 4.90 5.75
N HIS A 313 11.48 6.11 6.29
CA HIS A 313 12.21 7.21 5.64
C HIS A 313 13.73 7.14 5.79
N GLY A 314 14.24 6.67 6.94
CA GLY A 314 15.68 6.68 7.26
C GLY A 314 16.55 5.97 6.21
N PRO A 315 16.32 4.68 5.91
CA PRO A 315 17.11 3.92 4.94
C PRO A 315 17.09 4.53 3.54
N ARG A 316 15.92 4.99 3.07
CA ARG A 316 15.79 5.66 1.77
C ARG A 316 16.62 6.94 1.70
N LEU A 317 16.53 7.79 2.73
CA LEU A 317 17.32 9.03 2.80
C LEU A 317 18.82 8.75 2.86
N LEU A 318 19.23 7.67 3.55
CA LEU A 318 20.63 7.25 3.63
C LEU A 318 21.17 6.86 2.25
N LEU A 319 20.43 6.04 1.49
CA LEU A 319 20.79 5.66 0.13
C LEU A 319 20.86 6.87 -0.80
N GLU A 320 19.88 7.77 -0.73
CA GLU A 320 19.86 9.01 -1.53
C GLU A 320 21.10 9.90 -1.24
N ARG A 321 21.47 10.07 0.04
CA ARG A 321 22.65 10.87 0.41
C ARG A 321 23.97 10.16 0.13
N LEU A 322 23.98 8.83 0.15
CA LEU A 322 25.18 8.06 -0.17
C LEU A 322 25.65 8.33 -1.60
N GLU A 323 24.72 8.44 -2.55
CA GLU A 323 25.02 8.70 -3.97
C GLU A 323 25.86 9.98 -4.17
N VAL A 324 25.57 11.04 -3.40
CA VAL A 324 26.33 12.30 -3.48
C VAL A 324 27.57 12.33 -2.57
N THR A 325 27.71 11.36 -1.66
CA THR A 325 28.80 11.28 -0.68
C THR A 325 29.96 10.43 -1.17
N LYS A 326 29.70 9.28 -1.79
CA LYS A 326 30.69 8.20 -2.04
C LYS A 326 31.97 8.64 -2.76
N GLU A 327 31.88 9.59 -3.68
CA GLU A 327 33.04 10.12 -4.43
C GLU A 327 33.92 11.08 -3.63
N ARG A 328 33.43 11.58 -2.49
CA ARG A 328 34.13 12.55 -1.63
C ARG A 328 34.84 11.89 -0.44
N LEU A 329 34.54 10.62 -0.18
CA LEU A 329 35.08 9.87 0.94
C LEU A 329 36.54 9.48 0.70
N THR A 330 37.35 9.61 1.73
CA THR A 330 38.68 8.99 1.77
C THR A 330 38.56 7.45 1.76
N PRO A 331 39.61 6.71 1.39
CA PRO A 331 39.58 5.25 1.42
C PRO A 331 39.19 4.65 2.78
N GLU A 332 39.64 5.27 3.87
CA GLU A 332 39.31 4.86 5.24
C GLU A 332 37.83 5.10 5.57
N GLU A 333 37.30 6.27 5.20
CA GLU A 333 35.88 6.58 5.39
C GLU A 333 34.97 5.67 4.56
N ARG A 334 35.37 5.31 3.34
CA ARG A 334 34.65 4.33 2.51
C ARG A 334 34.53 2.99 3.23
N LEU A 335 35.64 2.49 3.78
CA LEU A 335 35.65 1.23 4.51
C LEU A 335 34.74 1.28 5.74
N ARG A 336 34.87 2.32 6.58
CA ARG A 336 34.08 2.50 7.81
C ARG A 336 32.58 2.64 7.52
N LEU A 337 32.22 3.52 6.57
CA LEU A 337 30.83 3.66 6.14
C LEU A 337 30.31 2.37 5.52
N GLY A 338 31.12 1.67 4.72
CA GLY A 338 30.76 0.40 4.13
C GLY A 338 30.43 -0.69 5.15
N HIS A 339 31.16 -0.75 6.26
CA HIS A 339 30.83 -1.61 7.40
C HIS A 339 29.51 -1.21 8.08
N ALA A 340 29.30 0.09 8.32
CA ALA A 340 28.08 0.59 8.93
C ALA A 340 26.84 0.28 8.07
N LEU A 341 26.90 0.54 6.76
CA LEU A 341 25.82 0.24 5.81
C LEU A 341 25.52 -1.25 5.74
N TRP A 342 26.54 -2.11 5.72
CA TRP A 342 26.35 -3.56 5.70
C TRP A 342 25.59 -4.03 6.95
N LYS A 343 25.99 -3.58 8.14
CA LYS A 343 25.32 -3.93 9.41
C LYS A 343 23.88 -3.41 9.45
N LEU A 344 23.68 -2.12 9.16
CA LEU A 344 22.35 -1.51 9.12
C LEU A 344 21.43 -2.21 8.12
N GLY A 345 21.93 -2.50 6.92
CA GLY A 345 21.20 -3.23 5.89
C GLY A 345 20.82 -4.63 6.34
N GLY A 346 21.75 -5.35 7.00
CA GLY A 346 21.49 -6.66 7.61
C GLY A 346 20.36 -6.63 8.63
N HIS A 347 20.43 -5.72 9.62
CA HIS A 347 19.37 -5.57 10.62
C HIS A 347 18.04 -5.15 10.00
N HIS A 348 18.07 -4.32 8.96
CA HIS A 348 16.86 -3.88 8.27
C HIS A 348 16.20 -5.02 7.48
N ARG A 349 17.01 -5.89 6.87
CA ARG A 349 16.56 -7.08 6.13
C ARG A 349 15.87 -8.12 7.02
N GLU A 350 16.09 -8.09 8.33
CA GLU A 350 15.34 -8.92 9.30
C GLU A 350 13.87 -8.46 9.48
N GLY A 351 13.47 -7.39 8.80
CA GLY A 351 12.09 -6.91 8.74
C GLY A 351 11.12 -7.92 8.12
N SER A 352 9.82 -7.60 8.22
CA SER A 352 8.72 -8.47 7.73
C SER A 352 8.03 -7.91 6.49
N THR A 353 8.46 -6.75 6.01
CA THR A 353 7.89 -6.10 4.82
C THR A 353 8.84 -6.21 3.64
N THR A 354 8.29 -6.39 2.44
CA THR A 354 9.05 -6.43 1.19
C THR A 354 9.92 -5.19 1.01
N TRP A 355 9.40 -4.02 1.42
CA TRP A 355 10.14 -2.76 1.38
C TRP A 355 11.38 -2.79 2.27
N GLU A 356 11.28 -3.31 3.49
CA GLU A 356 12.42 -3.37 4.43
C GLU A 356 13.49 -4.34 3.94
N VAL A 357 13.07 -5.51 3.48
CA VAL A 357 13.97 -6.54 2.96
C VAL A 357 14.71 -5.99 1.74
N TRP A 358 13.99 -5.38 0.80
CA TRP A 358 14.58 -4.76 -0.39
C TRP A 358 15.56 -3.63 -0.05
N LYS A 359 15.17 -2.68 0.82
CA LYS A 359 16.06 -1.58 1.23
C LYS A 359 17.24 -2.04 2.09
N GLY A 360 17.07 -3.12 2.84
CA GLY A 360 18.15 -3.77 3.58
C GLY A 360 19.20 -4.32 2.63
N SER A 361 18.76 -5.05 1.60
CA SER A 361 19.63 -5.59 0.54
C SER A 361 20.37 -4.50 -0.23
N GLU A 362 19.69 -3.41 -0.61
CA GLU A 362 20.32 -2.27 -1.28
C GLU A 362 21.42 -1.63 -0.40
N LEU A 363 21.16 -1.44 0.90
CA LEU A 363 22.16 -0.94 1.85
C LEU A 363 23.36 -1.89 1.97
N MET A 364 23.13 -3.19 2.02
CA MET A 364 24.19 -4.20 2.05
C MET A 364 25.02 -4.17 0.77
N GLU A 365 24.39 -4.08 -0.41
CA GLU A 365 25.10 -4.00 -1.69
C GLU A 365 26.01 -2.77 -1.74
N GLN A 366 25.48 -1.59 -1.38
CA GLN A 366 26.27 -0.36 -1.31
C GLN A 366 27.38 -0.46 -0.27
N GLY A 367 27.11 -1.05 0.89
CA GLY A 367 28.11 -1.30 1.92
C GLY A 367 29.26 -2.18 1.42
N ALA A 368 28.94 -3.26 0.71
CA ALA A 368 29.93 -4.15 0.10
C ALA A 368 30.76 -3.45 -0.98
N GLN A 369 30.11 -2.64 -1.82
CA GLN A 369 30.80 -1.85 -2.84
C GLN A 369 31.83 -0.89 -2.22
N LEU A 370 31.48 -0.17 -1.16
CA LEU A 370 32.40 0.76 -0.49
C LEU A 370 33.61 0.06 0.15
N LYS A 371 33.42 -1.16 0.68
CA LYS A 371 34.50 -1.99 1.24
C LYS A 371 35.40 -2.63 0.19
N GLY A 372 35.00 -2.65 -1.09
CA GLY A 372 35.65 -3.46 -2.13
C GLY A 372 35.42 -4.97 -1.97
N ASP A 373 34.32 -5.36 -1.32
CA ASP A 373 33.94 -6.74 -1.05
C ASP A 373 33.06 -7.29 -2.19
N GLU A 374 33.70 -7.75 -3.27
CA GLU A 374 32.99 -8.21 -4.47
C GLU A 374 32.09 -9.41 -4.22
N ALA A 375 32.48 -10.32 -3.30
CA ALA A 375 31.66 -11.49 -2.96
C ALA A 375 30.40 -11.07 -2.20
N GLY A 376 30.54 -10.21 -1.18
CA GLY A 376 29.41 -9.66 -0.45
C GLY A 376 28.49 -8.84 -1.35
N ARG A 377 29.05 -8.09 -2.31
CA ARG A 377 28.29 -7.32 -3.29
C ARG A 377 27.50 -8.22 -4.23
N ALA A 378 28.12 -9.25 -4.78
CA ALA A 378 27.45 -10.21 -5.66
C ALA A 378 26.30 -10.93 -4.95
N TRP A 379 26.49 -11.31 -3.69
CA TRP A 379 25.44 -11.89 -2.86
C TRP A 379 24.28 -10.89 -2.65
N ALA A 380 24.57 -9.67 -2.18
CA ALA A 380 23.53 -8.67 -1.91
C ALA A 380 22.76 -8.28 -3.18
N ALA A 381 23.44 -8.14 -4.32
CA ALA A 381 22.81 -7.89 -5.61
C ALA A 381 21.92 -9.06 -6.09
N ALA A 382 22.27 -10.31 -5.76
CA ALA A 382 21.40 -11.45 -6.03
C ALA A 382 20.14 -11.43 -5.16
N GLU A 383 20.27 -11.03 -3.90
CA GLU A 383 19.13 -10.85 -2.99
C GLU A 383 18.22 -9.70 -3.46
N VAL A 384 18.76 -8.53 -3.84
CA VAL A 384 17.96 -7.43 -4.44
C VAL A 384 17.13 -7.94 -5.62
N LYS A 385 17.73 -8.68 -6.56
CA LYS A 385 17.01 -9.23 -7.71
C LYS A 385 15.93 -10.23 -7.31
N ARG A 386 16.18 -11.05 -6.30
CA ARG A 386 15.19 -11.99 -5.75
C ARG A 386 14.02 -11.23 -5.14
N ASP A 387 14.29 -10.19 -4.35
CA ASP A 387 13.28 -9.34 -3.71
C ASP A 387 12.45 -8.59 -4.78
N GLU A 388 13.09 -8.04 -5.82
CA GLU A 388 12.41 -7.42 -6.96
C GLU A 388 11.48 -8.41 -7.69
N HIS A 389 11.92 -9.64 -7.90
CA HIS A 389 11.07 -10.68 -8.49
C HIS A 389 9.89 -11.03 -7.58
N ALA A 390 10.07 -11.08 -6.25
CA ALA A 390 8.99 -11.37 -5.31
C ALA A 390 7.94 -10.25 -5.34
N VAL A 391 8.38 -8.99 -5.31
CA VAL A 391 7.50 -7.80 -5.45
C VAL A 391 6.78 -7.80 -6.79
N MET A 392 7.48 -8.12 -7.88
CA MET A 392 6.87 -8.24 -9.20
C MET A 392 5.80 -9.35 -9.25
N ALA A 393 6.06 -10.51 -8.66
CA ALA A 393 5.09 -11.61 -8.57
C ALA A 393 3.86 -11.20 -7.74
N PHE A 394 4.09 -10.50 -6.62
CA PHE A 394 3.04 -9.93 -5.77
C PHE A 394 2.14 -8.97 -6.56
N HIS A 395 2.74 -8.07 -7.35
CA HIS A 395 1.97 -7.16 -8.22
C HIS A 395 1.28 -7.86 -9.38
N GLN A 396 1.91 -8.86 -10.02
CA GLN A 396 1.31 -9.62 -11.13
C GLN A 396 0.08 -10.41 -10.68
N PHE A 397 0.10 -10.92 -9.46
CA PHE A 397 -0.99 -11.70 -8.88
C PHE A 397 -2.26 -10.86 -8.64
N ARG A 398 -2.14 -9.52 -8.48
CA ARG A 398 -3.26 -8.56 -8.33
C ARG A 398 -4.37 -9.09 -7.42
N PHE A 399 -4.03 -9.40 -6.18
CA PHE A 399 -4.97 -10.03 -5.24
C PHE A 399 -6.28 -9.23 -5.09
N GLU A 400 -6.22 -7.91 -5.27
CA GLU A 400 -7.33 -6.96 -5.17
C GLU A 400 -8.38 -7.13 -6.27
N LEU A 401 -8.02 -7.74 -7.41
CA LEU A 401 -8.93 -8.00 -8.51
C LEU A 401 -9.88 -9.18 -8.24
N TRP A 402 -9.64 -9.96 -7.19
CA TRP A 402 -10.47 -11.11 -6.85
C TRP A 402 -11.51 -10.71 -5.79
N PRO A 403 -12.81 -10.55 -6.14
CA PRO A 403 -13.87 -10.22 -5.19
C PRO A 403 -14.27 -11.45 -4.35
N LEU A 404 -13.29 -12.01 -3.64
CA LEU A 404 -13.38 -13.16 -2.74
C LEU A 404 -13.06 -12.68 -1.31
N PRO A 405 -14.07 -12.27 -0.53
CA PRO A 405 -13.87 -11.72 0.82
C PRO A 405 -13.08 -12.63 1.76
N THR A 406 -13.17 -13.95 1.62
CA THR A 406 -12.40 -14.86 2.50
C THR A 406 -10.94 -14.90 2.09
N PHE A 407 -10.66 -15.00 0.79
CA PHE A 407 -9.30 -14.95 0.26
C PHE A 407 -8.59 -13.63 0.62
N GLN A 408 -9.25 -12.48 0.43
CA GLN A 408 -8.63 -11.19 0.72
C GLN A 408 -8.33 -10.99 2.21
N ARG A 409 -9.17 -11.52 3.12
CA ARG A 409 -8.88 -11.50 4.57
C ARG A 409 -7.63 -12.31 4.90
N GLU A 410 -7.56 -13.55 4.41
CA GLU A 410 -6.38 -14.40 4.59
C GLU A 410 -5.11 -13.75 3.99
N TRP A 411 -5.24 -13.03 2.87
CA TRP A 411 -4.13 -12.29 2.26
C TRP A 411 -3.65 -11.13 3.14
N VAL A 412 -4.55 -10.31 3.67
CA VAL A 412 -4.19 -9.18 4.55
C VAL A 412 -3.60 -9.70 5.86
N GLU A 413 -4.17 -10.74 6.47
CA GLU A 413 -3.64 -11.40 7.66
C GLU A 413 -2.20 -11.91 7.41
N ALA A 414 -1.96 -12.60 6.29
CA ALA A 414 -0.62 -13.07 5.92
C ALA A 414 0.35 -11.91 5.66
N SER A 415 -0.11 -10.83 5.02
CA SER A 415 0.70 -9.62 4.76
C SER A 415 1.09 -8.90 6.06
N LEU A 416 0.17 -8.83 7.03
CA LEU A 416 0.44 -8.26 8.35
C LEU A 416 1.41 -9.11 9.17
N TYR A 417 1.36 -10.44 9.01
CA TYR A 417 2.26 -11.35 9.70
C TYR A 417 3.68 -11.29 9.15
N ASP A 418 3.84 -11.50 7.84
CA ASP A 418 5.13 -11.52 7.14
C ASP A 418 4.90 -11.35 5.61
N GLU A 419 4.83 -10.10 5.18
CA GLU A 419 4.62 -9.73 3.78
C GLU A 419 5.75 -10.24 2.88
N GLN A 420 7.01 -10.21 3.34
CA GLN A 420 8.13 -10.75 2.57
C GLN A 420 7.91 -12.24 2.31
N ARG A 421 7.61 -13.02 3.34
CA ARG A 421 7.37 -14.46 3.19
C ARG A 421 6.19 -14.75 2.28
N LEU A 422 5.13 -13.94 2.37
CA LEU A 422 4.00 -14.03 1.44
C LEU A 422 4.44 -13.77 0.00
N ALA A 423 5.19 -12.71 -0.27
CA ALA A 423 5.70 -12.39 -1.60
C ALA A 423 6.64 -13.49 -2.14
N GLU A 424 7.52 -14.04 -1.30
CA GLU A 424 8.41 -15.14 -1.69
C GLU A 424 7.65 -16.42 -2.03
N SER A 425 6.51 -16.68 -1.37
CA SER A 425 5.66 -17.84 -1.67
C SER A 425 5.09 -17.82 -3.09
N LEU A 426 5.14 -16.68 -3.79
CA LEU A 426 4.70 -16.51 -5.18
C LEU A 426 5.80 -16.81 -6.20
N LEU A 427 7.06 -16.99 -5.78
CA LEU A 427 8.18 -17.27 -6.69
C LEU A 427 8.21 -18.73 -7.15
N ALA A 428 7.85 -19.67 -6.27
CA ALA A 428 7.86 -21.11 -6.52
C ALA A 428 6.67 -21.79 -5.84
N PRO A 429 6.11 -22.86 -6.46
CA PRO A 429 4.98 -23.61 -5.92
C PRO A 429 5.29 -24.26 -4.58
#